data_AF-A0A6P1LKE4-F1
#
_entry.id   AF-A0A6P1LKE4-F1
#
_cell.length_a   1.000
_cell.length_b   1.000
_cell.length_c   1.000
_cell.angle_alpha   90.00
_cell.angle_beta   90.00
_cell.angle_gamma   90.00
#
_symmetry.space_group_name_H-M   'P 1'
#
loop_
_entity.id
_entity.type
_entity.pdbx_description
1 polymer ?
#
loop_
_entity_poly.entity_id
_entity_poly.type
_entity_poly.pdbx_seq_one_letter_code
_entity_poly.pdbx_strand_id
1 'polypeptide(L)'
;MSKKKLIIFGGSFDPIHKGHLKIAIKAFKKIKANKLFFVPCKNHPQNKHLSASDQQRVDMIKLMIKGINNFEICEYELGLNDVSYTLNTINFFKQEYQDYDLYLLIGYDQLKNFKSWHEYKQILESVKLICHKRKIEKDSIIPHDIPFIKIGMWNINANSSSLKIYPKSKFLDKEVEKYINENGVYAIDRLKTVMGEYRLEHSIRVAELAKQIAKENKYYTLLNKAYVAGLYHDYAKEFKEDVVLKYAKKLKIKKFPSWKVLHGPVGAYVLRKRYNIDDYQILTAIKNHVIPEDKSILVKIVYCADKLDVRVDGELPERNKLIKICKKDINEGFDLVVNKLKEIYEN
;
A
#
# COMPACT_ATOMS: atom_id res chain seq x y z
N MET A 1 -42.49 -0.05 16.07
CA MET A 1 -41.09 -0.33 16.49
C MET A 1 -40.19 0.76 15.92
N SER A 2 -39.15 1.21 16.65
CA SER A 2 -38.21 2.20 16.10
C SER A 2 -37.47 1.61 14.89
N LYS A 3 -37.41 2.34 13.76
CA LYS A 3 -36.63 1.93 12.58
C LYS A 3 -35.19 1.61 12.98
N LYS A 4 -34.62 0.56 12.35
CA LYS A 4 -33.21 0.21 12.52
C LYS A 4 -32.34 1.35 11.94
N LYS A 5 -31.07 1.44 12.33
CA LYS A 5 -30.19 2.54 11.90
C LYS A 5 -28.93 2.01 11.23
N LEU A 6 -28.62 2.53 10.05
CA LEU A 6 -27.46 2.13 9.24
C LEU A 6 -26.58 3.35 9.00
N ILE A 7 -25.27 3.18 9.21
CA ILE A 7 -24.28 4.21 8.91
C ILE A 7 -23.52 3.85 7.63
N ILE A 8 -23.48 4.78 6.68
CA ILE A 8 -22.67 4.72 5.47
C ILE A 8 -21.41 5.56 5.74
N PHE A 9 -20.22 4.94 5.65
CA PHE A 9 -18.95 5.62 5.83
C PHE A 9 -18.08 5.48 4.58
N GLY A 10 -18.19 6.47 3.70
CA GLY A 10 -17.43 6.53 2.45
C GLY A 10 -16.02 7.09 2.62
N GLY A 11 -15.09 6.62 1.80
CA GLY A 11 -13.72 7.14 1.80
C GLY A 11 -12.79 6.41 0.83
N SER A 12 -11.62 6.99 0.58
CA SER A 12 -10.59 6.34 -0.24
C SER A 12 -9.98 5.13 0.46
N PHE A 13 -9.77 5.22 1.78
CA PHE A 13 -9.15 4.16 2.59
C PHE A 13 -7.81 3.68 2.02
N ASP A 14 -6.96 4.63 1.61
CA ASP A 14 -5.69 4.37 0.93
C ASP A 14 -4.47 4.87 1.74
N PRO A 15 -4.11 4.24 2.88
CA PRO A 15 -4.77 3.08 3.48
C PRO A 15 -5.85 3.45 4.49
N ILE A 16 -6.68 2.48 4.88
CA ILE A 16 -7.43 2.56 6.14
C ILE A 16 -6.47 2.60 7.32
N HIS A 17 -6.80 3.35 8.36
CA HIS A 17 -5.96 3.52 9.53
C HIS A 17 -6.81 3.59 10.80
N LYS A 18 -6.19 3.46 11.98
CA LYS A 18 -6.88 3.46 13.30
C LYS A 18 -7.77 4.68 13.54
N GLY A 19 -7.48 5.81 12.90
CA GLY A 19 -8.36 6.98 12.89
C GLY A 19 -9.76 6.71 12.31
N HIS A 20 -9.84 6.07 11.13
CA HIS A 20 -11.11 5.72 10.48
C HIS A 20 -11.91 4.77 11.37
N LEU A 21 -11.28 3.70 11.88
CA LEU A 21 -11.95 2.74 12.74
C LEU A 21 -12.50 3.39 14.03
N LYS A 22 -11.71 4.24 14.68
CA LYS A 22 -12.16 4.97 15.88
C LYS A 22 -13.35 5.89 15.61
N ILE A 23 -13.35 6.57 14.46
CA ILE A 23 -14.47 7.42 14.05
C ILE A 23 -15.72 6.57 13.81
N ALA A 24 -15.59 5.46 13.07
CA ALA A 24 -16.68 4.52 12.80
C ALA A 24 -17.30 3.96 14.09
N ILE A 25 -16.49 3.44 15.02
CA ILE A 25 -16.95 2.90 16.32
C ILE A 25 -17.74 3.95 17.12
N LYS A 26 -17.30 5.21 17.10
CA LYS A 26 -17.96 6.27 17.87
C LYS A 26 -19.25 6.74 17.22
N ALA A 27 -19.29 6.86 15.90
CA ALA A 27 -20.51 7.11 15.17
C ALA A 27 -21.53 6.00 15.46
N PHE A 28 -21.11 4.73 15.35
CA PHE A 28 -21.93 3.57 15.62
C PHE A 28 -22.55 3.60 17.02
N LYS A 29 -21.74 3.85 18.06
CA LYS A 29 -22.22 3.96 19.45
C LYS A 29 -23.13 5.17 19.67
N LYS A 30 -22.77 6.35 19.14
CA LYS A 30 -23.53 7.60 19.35
C LYS A 30 -24.93 7.51 18.75
N ILE A 31 -25.05 6.91 17.57
CA ILE A 31 -26.32 6.76 16.86
C ILE A 31 -27.12 5.56 17.41
N LYS A 32 -26.47 4.66 18.15
CA LYS A 32 -26.99 3.32 18.49
C LYS A 32 -27.36 2.59 17.20
N ALA A 33 -26.43 2.58 16.25
CA ALA A 33 -26.63 1.97 14.95
C ALA A 33 -26.68 0.45 15.04
N ASN A 34 -27.40 -0.16 14.11
CA ASN A 34 -27.49 -1.61 13.95
C ASN A 34 -26.43 -2.13 12.97
N LYS A 35 -26.08 -1.34 11.95
CA LYS A 35 -25.03 -1.65 10.96
C LYS A 35 -24.18 -0.43 10.61
N LEU A 36 -22.93 -0.66 10.23
CA LEU A 36 -22.06 0.33 9.60
C LEU A 36 -21.36 -0.29 8.39
N PHE A 37 -21.43 0.40 7.26
CA PHE A 37 -20.74 0.02 6.03
C PHE A 37 -19.57 0.96 5.77
N PHE A 38 -18.38 0.40 5.59
CA PHE A 38 -17.28 1.08 4.91
C PHE A 38 -17.50 0.99 3.41
N VAL A 39 -17.49 2.13 2.73
CA VAL A 39 -17.71 2.22 1.27
C VAL A 39 -16.44 2.76 0.62
N PRO A 40 -15.50 1.91 0.18
CA PRO A 40 -14.33 2.35 -0.57
C PRO A 40 -14.76 3.00 -1.88
N CYS A 41 -14.37 4.26 -2.09
CA CYS A 41 -14.72 4.97 -3.31
C CYS A 41 -13.93 4.45 -4.52
N LYS A 42 -14.52 4.49 -5.71
CA LYS A 42 -13.82 4.17 -6.97
C LYS A 42 -12.72 5.18 -7.27
N ASN A 43 -13.13 6.45 -7.32
CA ASN A 43 -12.27 7.60 -7.57
C ASN A 43 -12.14 8.42 -6.30
N HIS A 44 -10.96 8.96 -6.02
CA HIS A 44 -10.80 9.83 -4.86
C HIS A 44 -11.71 11.07 -5.03
N PRO A 45 -12.46 11.53 -4.01
CA PRO A 45 -13.38 12.67 -4.11
C PRO A 45 -12.76 14.03 -4.48
N GLN A 46 -11.44 14.08 -4.67
CA GLN A 46 -10.66 15.27 -5.01
C GLN A 46 -9.75 14.99 -6.21
N ASN A 47 -10.08 13.96 -7.00
CA ASN A 47 -9.31 13.51 -8.16
C ASN A 47 -7.82 13.24 -7.86
N LYS A 48 -7.51 12.78 -6.65
CA LYS A 48 -6.16 12.36 -6.25
C LYS A 48 -5.90 10.93 -6.68
N HIS A 49 -4.66 10.64 -7.06
CA HIS A 49 -4.20 9.30 -7.35
C HIS A 49 -4.34 8.37 -6.12
N LEU A 50 -4.98 7.21 -6.31
CA LEU A 50 -5.04 6.13 -5.34
C LEU A 50 -3.89 5.16 -5.62
N SER A 51 -3.05 4.90 -4.61
CA SER A 51 -1.86 4.07 -4.78
C SER A 51 -2.20 2.58 -4.62
N ALA A 52 -3.08 2.23 -3.69
CA ALA A 52 -3.58 0.87 -3.54
C ALA A 52 -4.71 0.59 -4.53
N SER A 53 -4.74 -0.63 -5.09
CA SER A 53 -5.85 -1.11 -5.92
C SER A 53 -7.16 -1.22 -5.14
N ASP A 54 -8.28 -1.29 -5.85
CA ASP A 54 -9.61 -1.53 -5.27
C ASP A 54 -9.60 -2.73 -4.31
N GLN A 55 -9.08 -3.87 -4.76
CA GLN A 55 -8.98 -5.08 -3.96
C GLN A 55 -8.06 -4.91 -2.74
N GLN A 56 -6.92 -4.24 -2.90
CA GLN A 56 -5.99 -4.01 -1.77
C GLN A 56 -6.64 -3.15 -0.69
N ARG A 57 -7.42 -2.13 -1.08
CA ARG A 57 -8.17 -1.28 -0.13
C ARG A 57 -9.24 -2.09 0.59
N VAL A 58 -9.98 -2.92 -0.13
CA VAL A 58 -10.96 -3.85 0.45
C VAL A 58 -10.29 -4.79 1.47
N ASP A 59 -9.19 -5.44 1.10
CA ASP A 59 -8.48 -6.38 1.97
C ASP A 59 -7.97 -5.69 3.24
N MET A 60 -7.40 -4.48 3.12
CA MET A 60 -6.99 -3.70 4.28
C MET A 60 -8.17 -3.31 5.19
N ILE A 61 -9.34 -2.99 4.62
CA ILE A 61 -10.56 -2.74 5.43
C ILE A 61 -11.00 -4.02 6.13
N LYS A 62 -11.03 -5.18 5.43
CA LYS A 62 -11.37 -6.48 6.02
C LYS A 62 -10.49 -6.80 7.22
N LEU A 63 -9.17 -6.58 7.10
CA LEU A 63 -8.21 -6.77 8.19
C LEU A 63 -8.51 -5.83 9.37
N MET A 64 -8.78 -4.54 9.10
CA MET A 64 -9.05 -3.53 10.13
C MET A 64 -10.33 -3.81 10.94
N ILE A 65 -11.37 -4.37 10.31
CA ILE A 65 -12.67 -4.61 10.96
C ILE A 65 -12.86 -6.06 11.43
N LYS A 66 -11.85 -6.92 11.26
CA LYS A 66 -11.92 -8.33 11.64
C LYS A 66 -12.32 -8.49 13.11
N GLY A 67 -13.36 -9.29 13.35
CA GLY A 67 -13.89 -9.55 14.70
C GLY A 67 -14.81 -8.46 15.26
N ILE A 68 -15.14 -7.41 14.48
CA ILE A 68 -16.10 -6.38 14.88
C ILE A 68 -17.45 -6.70 14.23
N ASN A 69 -18.40 -7.18 15.03
CA ASN A 69 -19.76 -7.46 14.55
C ASN A 69 -20.44 -6.19 14.04
N ASN A 70 -21.30 -6.35 13.03
CA ASN A 70 -22.11 -5.29 12.41
C ASN A 70 -21.32 -4.25 11.59
N PHE A 71 -20.02 -4.46 11.39
CA PHE A 71 -19.18 -3.64 10.51
C PHE A 71 -18.96 -4.41 9.22
N GLU A 72 -19.37 -3.84 8.10
CA GLU A 72 -19.37 -4.49 6.79
C GLU A 72 -18.72 -3.60 5.73
N ILE A 73 -18.43 -4.16 4.56
CA ILE A 73 -17.86 -3.45 3.41
C ILE A 73 -18.89 -3.49 2.30
N CYS A 74 -19.12 -2.35 1.66
CA CYS A 74 -19.95 -2.27 0.46
C CYS A 74 -19.05 -1.89 -0.72
N GLU A 75 -18.89 -2.83 -1.66
CA GLU A 75 -18.06 -2.66 -2.85
C GLU A 75 -18.83 -2.04 -4.03
N TYR A 76 -20.08 -1.60 -3.81
CA TYR A 76 -20.96 -1.03 -4.84
C TYR A 76 -20.25 0.03 -5.70
N GLU A 77 -19.57 0.98 -5.07
CA GLU A 77 -18.88 2.05 -5.80
C GLU A 77 -17.74 1.51 -6.68
N LEU A 78 -17.07 0.43 -6.27
CA LEU A 78 -15.93 -0.15 -6.99
C LEU A 78 -16.34 -0.83 -8.31
N GLY A 79 -17.60 -1.28 -8.40
CA GLY A 79 -18.19 -1.87 -9.59
C GLY A 79 -18.72 -0.85 -10.61
N LEU A 80 -18.67 0.44 -10.30
CA LEU A 80 -19.11 1.49 -11.23
C LEU A 80 -18.03 1.76 -12.28
N ASN A 81 -18.46 1.94 -13.54
CA ASN A 81 -17.60 2.32 -14.66
C ASN A 81 -17.31 3.83 -14.71
N ASP A 82 -18.07 4.63 -13.98
CA ASP A 82 -18.05 6.11 -14.04
C ASP A 82 -17.94 6.72 -12.63
N VAL A 83 -18.01 8.05 -12.53
CA VAL A 83 -17.97 8.82 -11.29
C VAL A 83 -19.00 8.31 -10.28
N SER A 84 -18.51 7.97 -9.09
CA SER A 84 -19.34 7.57 -7.95
C SER A 84 -19.90 8.81 -7.25
N TYR A 85 -21.16 9.17 -7.55
CA TYR A 85 -21.89 10.18 -6.82
C TYR A 85 -22.48 9.58 -5.53
N THR A 86 -22.27 10.25 -4.39
CA THR A 86 -22.79 9.79 -3.09
C THR A 86 -24.30 9.57 -3.08
N LEU A 87 -25.07 10.32 -3.88
CA LEU A 87 -26.50 10.10 -4.04
C LEU A 87 -26.82 8.70 -4.58
N ASN A 88 -26.05 8.19 -5.55
CA ASN A 88 -26.25 6.85 -6.13
C ASN A 88 -26.01 5.77 -5.07
N THR A 89 -24.93 5.91 -4.29
CA THR A 89 -24.64 5.03 -3.14
C THR A 89 -25.79 5.05 -2.14
N ILE A 90 -26.34 6.22 -1.82
CA ILE A 90 -27.47 6.35 -0.90
C ILE A 90 -28.72 5.68 -1.46
N ASN A 91 -29.02 5.86 -2.75
CA ASN A 91 -30.17 5.23 -3.40
C ASN A 91 -30.05 3.71 -3.40
N PHE A 92 -28.85 3.16 -3.64
CA PHE A 92 -28.56 1.74 -3.47
C PHE A 92 -28.91 1.27 -2.05
N PHE A 93 -28.41 1.95 -1.00
CA PHE A 93 -28.73 1.58 0.38
C PHE A 93 -30.22 1.74 0.72
N LYS A 94 -30.92 2.74 0.16
CA LYS A 94 -32.37 2.88 0.35
C LYS A 94 -33.15 1.71 -0.22
N GLN A 95 -32.74 1.21 -1.38
CA GLN A 95 -33.38 0.07 -2.03
C GLN A 95 -33.13 -1.23 -1.26
N GLU A 96 -31.89 -1.47 -0.85
CA GLU A 96 -31.47 -2.69 -0.16
C GLU A 96 -31.87 -2.74 1.33
N TYR A 97 -32.03 -1.57 1.99
CA TYR A 97 -32.26 -1.47 3.43
C TYR A 97 -33.48 -0.59 3.78
N GLN A 98 -34.64 -0.90 3.23
CA GLN A 98 -35.89 -0.12 3.35
C GLN A 98 -36.36 0.11 4.81
N ASP A 99 -36.05 -0.83 5.70
CA ASP A 99 -36.37 -0.78 7.14
C ASP A 99 -35.38 0.04 7.98
N TYR A 100 -34.38 0.65 7.36
CA TYR A 100 -33.33 1.41 8.04
C TYR A 100 -33.46 2.92 7.82
N ASP A 101 -33.29 3.67 8.90
CA ASP A 101 -32.89 5.07 8.85
C ASP A 101 -31.42 5.12 8.44
N LEU A 102 -31.14 5.83 7.34
CA LEU A 102 -29.80 5.97 6.80
C LEU A 102 -29.09 7.20 7.38
N TYR A 103 -27.82 7.01 7.73
CA TYR A 103 -26.94 8.05 8.19
C TYR A 103 -25.67 8.07 7.36
N LEU A 104 -25.21 9.25 6.94
CA LEU A 104 -23.97 9.42 6.19
C LEU A 104 -22.91 10.04 7.09
N LEU A 105 -21.81 9.31 7.31
CA LEU A 105 -20.69 9.73 8.13
C LEU A 105 -19.64 10.43 7.27
N ILE A 106 -19.42 11.72 7.53
CA ILE A 106 -18.48 12.58 6.79
C ILE A 106 -17.55 13.35 7.74
N GLY A 107 -16.43 13.83 7.18
CA GLY A 107 -15.50 14.73 7.87
C GLY A 107 -15.91 16.19 7.74
N TYR A 108 -15.42 17.05 8.65
CA TYR A 108 -15.61 18.50 8.57
C TYR A 108 -15.06 19.11 7.27
N ASP A 109 -13.97 18.54 6.73
CA ASP A 109 -13.42 18.93 5.43
C ASP A 109 -14.40 18.70 4.27
N GLN A 110 -15.18 17.62 4.33
CA GLN A 110 -16.24 17.34 3.36
C GLN A 110 -17.47 18.22 3.60
N LEU A 111 -17.85 18.42 4.87
CA LEU A 111 -19.02 19.24 5.23
C LEU A 111 -18.90 20.69 4.74
N LYS A 112 -17.70 21.28 4.79
CA LYS A 112 -17.42 22.63 4.27
C LYS A 112 -17.81 22.80 2.81
N ASN A 113 -17.58 21.77 2.00
CA ASN A 113 -17.84 21.77 0.56
C ASN A 113 -19.11 20.98 0.21
N PHE A 114 -19.97 20.65 1.18
CA PHE A 114 -21.08 19.73 0.95
C PHE A 114 -22.09 20.25 -0.09
N LYS A 115 -22.31 21.57 -0.16
CA LYS A 115 -23.19 22.18 -1.18
C LYS A 115 -22.68 22.04 -2.61
N SER A 116 -21.39 21.72 -2.81
CA SER A 116 -20.84 21.43 -4.13
C SER A 116 -21.04 19.97 -4.56
N TRP A 117 -21.61 19.12 -3.70
CA TRP A 117 -21.89 17.73 -4.04
C TRP A 117 -23.08 17.67 -4.99
N HIS A 118 -22.99 16.78 -5.96
CA HIS A 118 -24.08 16.52 -6.91
C HIS A 118 -25.38 16.21 -6.15
N GLU A 119 -26.42 17.00 -6.42
CA GLU A 119 -27.76 16.85 -5.80
C GLU A 119 -27.73 16.85 -4.26
N TYR A 120 -26.91 17.70 -3.64
CA TYR A 120 -26.76 17.74 -2.18
C TYR A 120 -28.09 17.89 -1.40
N LYS A 121 -29.11 18.56 -1.98
CA LYS A 121 -30.44 18.69 -1.36
C LYS A 121 -31.14 17.34 -1.24
N GLN A 122 -31.12 16.55 -2.31
CA GLN A 122 -31.68 15.19 -2.32
C GLN A 122 -30.92 14.29 -1.34
N ILE A 123 -29.61 14.49 -1.18
CA ILE A 123 -28.83 13.81 -0.15
C ILE A 123 -29.38 14.14 1.25
N LEU A 124 -29.62 15.41 1.57
CA LEU A 124 -30.15 15.82 2.88
C LEU A 124 -31.57 15.30 3.17
N GLU A 125 -32.39 15.13 2.14
CA GLU A 125 -33.71 14.49 2.25
C GLU A 125 -33.60 12.97 2.45
N SER A 126 -32.48 12.38 2.05
CA SER A 126 -32.28 10.93 1.98
C SER A 126 -31.57 10.34 3.19
N VAL A 127 -30.72 11.11 3.88
CA VAL A 127 -29.90 10.65 5.00
C VAL A 127 -29.78 11.69 6.10
N LYS A 128 -29.51 11.23 7.32
CA LYS A 128 -29.07 12.10 8.42
C LYS A 128 -27.54 12.21 8.40
N LEU A 129 -27.00 13.43 8.30
CA LEU A 129 -25.55 13.62 8.32
C LEU A 129 -24.98 13.42 9.73
N ILE A 130 -23.85 12.72 9.81
CA ILE A 130 -23.02 12.62 11.00
C ILE A 130 -21.67 13.22 10.66
N CYS A 131 -21.19 14.17 11.46
CA CYS A 131 -19.94 14.87 11.16
C CYS A 131 -18.91 14.80 12.29
N HIS A 132 -17.66 14.53 11.92
CA HIS A 132 -16.52 14.48 12.83
C HIS A 132 -15.52 15.61 12.56
N LYS A 133 -15.12 16.35 13.62
CA LYS A 133 -14.11 17.43 13.52
C LYS A 133 -12.71 16.87 13.78
N ARG A 134 -11.72 17.19 12.93
CA ARG A 134 -10.31 16.94 13.24
C ARG A 134 -9.74 18.13 14.03
N LYS A 135 -8.88 17.89 15.03
CA LYS A 135 -8.35 18.97 15.91
C LYS A 135 -7.60 20.09 15.15
N ILE A 136 -7.01 19.76 14.00
CA ILE A 136 -6.18 20.69 13.20
C ILE A 136 -7.05 21.66 12.38
N GLU A 137 -8.35 21.40 12.26
CA GLU A 137 -9.26 22.29 11.56
C GLU A 137 -9.56 23.50 12.44
N LYS A 138 -9.12 24.69 12.00
CA LYS A 138 -9.63 25.96 12.51
C LYS A 138 -11.15 25.93 12.46
N ASP A 139 -11.83 26.54 13.43
CA ASP A 139 -13.26 26.85 13.32
C ASP A 139 -13.47 27.75 12.10
N SER A 140 -13.64 27.10 10.97
CA SER A 140 -13.98 27.71 9.69
C SER A 140 -15.50 27.68 9.62
N ILE A 141 -16.07 28.61 8.85
CA ILE A 141 -17.51 28.75 8.67
C ILE A 141 -18.06 27.43 8.12
N ILE A 142 -18.67 26.63 8.99
CA ILE A 142 -19.47 25.47 8.59
C ILE A 142 -20.80 26.05 8.10
N PRO A 143 -21.38 25.55 7.01
CA PRO A 143 -22.71 25.98 6.60
C PRO A 143 -23.70 25.82 7.76
N HIS A 144 -24.23 26.94 8.27
CA HIS A 144 -25.16 26.95 9.41
C HIS A 144 -26.50 26.28 9.10
N ASP A 145 -26.83 26.18 7.81
CA ASP A 145 -28.08 25.66 7.28
C ASP A 145 -28.05 24.16 6.96
N ILE A 146 -26.91 23.49 7.14
CA ILE A 146 -26.81 22.04 6.94
C ILE A 146 -26.97 21.32 8.30
N PRO A 147 -28.07 20.59 8.53
CA PRO A 147 -28.24 19.86 9.78
C PRO A 147 -27.31 18.64 9.84
N PHE A 148 -26.56 18.50 10.93
CA PHE A 148 -25.73 17.33 11.16
C PHE A 148 -25.60 16.99 12.66
N ILE A 149 -25.35 15.71 12.94
CA ILE A 149 -25.08 15.21 14.28
C ILE A 149 -23.57 15.26 14.54
N LYS A 150 -23.15 16.06 15.52
CA LYS A 150 -21.75 16.16 15.94
C LYS A 150 -21.36 14.98 16.83
N ILE A 151 -20.30 14.26 16.46
CA ILE A 151 -19.77 13.11 17.22
C ILE A 151 -18.54 13.47 18.08
N GLY A 152 -18.05 14.71 18.02
CA GLY A 152 -16.94 15.22 18.84
C GLY A 152 -15.72 15.66 18.01
N MET A 153 -14.68 16.12 18.73
CA MET A 153 -13.41 16.57 18.16
C MET A 153 -12.30 15.54 18.35
N TRP A 154 -11.55 15.27 17.29
CA TRP A 154 -10.62 14.13 17.22
C TRP A 154 -9.18 14.55 17.08
N ASN A 155 -8.35 14.05 17.98
CA ASN A 155 -6.92 14.29 18.00
C ASN A 155 -6.15 13.09 17.44
N ILE A 156 -6.47 12.68 16.21
CA ILE A 156 -5.69 11.70 15.46
C ILE A 156 -5.09 12.43 14.26
N ASN A 157 -3.83 12.83 14.40
CA ASN A 157 -3.05 13.39 13.30
C ASN A 157 -2.50 12.26 12.43
N ALA A 158 -3.40 11.46 11.87
CA ALA A 158 -3.09 10.44 10.87
C ALA A 158 -3.64 10.93 9.53
N ASN A 159 -2.75 11.01 8.54
CA ASN A 159 -3.09 11.30 7.16
C ASN A 159 -2.66 10.09 6.33
N SER A 160 -3.59 9.44 5.62
CA SER A 160 -3.31 8.29 4.76
C SER A 160 -2.13 8.57 3.81
N SER A 161 -2.04 9.75 3.19
CA SER A 161 -0.90 10.12 2.33
C SER A 161 0.45 10.03 3.04
N SER A 162 0.52 10.45 4.31
CA SER A 162 1.75 10.34 5.10
C SER A 162 2.08 8.90 5.48
N LEU A 163 1.06 8.07 5.70
CA LEU A 163 1.24 6.67 6.12
C LEU A 163 1.73 5.77 5.00
N LYS A 164 1.51 6.14 3.72
CA LYS A 164 2.10 5.46 2.56
C LYS A 164 3.64 5.48 2.64
N ILE A 165 4.20 6.66 2.93
CA ILE A 165 5.66 6.93 2.93
C ILE A 165 6.29 6.71 4.31
N TYR A 166 5.56 6.98 5.38
CA TYR A 166 6.04 6.92 6.76
C TYR A 166 5.02 6.16 7.60
N PRO A 167 5.01 4.81 7.52
CA PRO A 167 4.12 4.02 8.35
C PRO A 167 4.49 4.28 9.82
N LYS A 168 3.55 4.85 10.56
CA LYS A 168 3.66 5.05 12.00
C LYS A 168 2.78 4.00 12.65
N SER A 169 3.38 3.00 13.28
CA SER A 169 2.70 1.87 13.94
C SER A 169 1.61 2.29 14.95
N LYS A 170 1.71 3.50 15.52
CA LYS A 170 0.65 4.07 16.38
C LYS A 170 -0.67 4.37 15.65
N PHE A 171 -0.62 4.57 14.33
CA PHE A 171 -1.77 4.95 13.50
C PHE A 171 -2.20 3.86 12.53
N LEU A 172 -1.29 2.97 12.13
CA LEU A 172 -1.60 1.82 11.29
C LEU A 172 -1.86 0.59 12.17
N ASP A 173 -2.80 -0.25 11.77
CA ASP A 173 -2.98 -1.56 12.42
C ASP A 173 -1.85 -2.51 12.01
N LYS A 174 -1.45 -3.42 12.91
CA LYS A 174 -0.31 -4.32 12.65
C LYS A 174 -0.59 -5.28 11.49
N GLU A 175 -1.80 -5.80 11.38
CA GLU A 175 -2.16 -6.73 10.31
C GLU A 175 -2.26 -5.99 8.98
N VAL A 176 -2.78 -4.75 8.99
CA VAL A 176 -2.80 -3.88 7.81
C VAL A 176 -1.39 -3.49 7.38
N GLU A 177 -0.50 -3.14 8.31
CA GLU A 177 0.91 -2.83 8.04
C GLU A 177 1.65 -4.03 7.45
N LYS A 178 1.44 -5.22 8.02
CA LYS A 178 1.96 -6.49 7.51
C LYS A 178 1.49 -6.74 6.08
N TYR A 179 0.18 -6.64 5.82
CA TYR A 179 -0.38 -6.80 4.47
C TYR A 179 0.22 -5.81 3.46
N ILE A 180 0.34 -4.53 3.83
CA ILE A 180 0.96 -3.50 2.99
C ILE A 180 2.38 -3.90 2.57
N ASN A 181 3.16 -4.39 3.53
CA ASN A 181 4.56 -4.75 3.32
C ASN A 181 4.70 -6.05 2.51
N GLU A 182 3.91 -7.07 2.81
CA GLU A 182 3.94 -8.36 2.11
C GLU A 182 3.47 -8.27 0.66
N ASN A 183 2.62 -7.29 0.33
CA ASN A 183 2.07 -7.09 -1.01
C ASN A 183 2.67 -5.90 -1.75
N GLY A 184 3.62 -5.18 -1.15
CA GLY A 184 4.29 -4.04 -1.79
C GLY A 184 3.35 -2.86 -2.10
N VAL A 185 2.22 -2.74 -1.39
CA VAL A 185 1.11 -1.82 -1.74
C VAL A 185 1.57 -0.37 -1.96
N TYR A 186 2.51 0.10 -1.13
CA TYR A 186 3.06 1.47 -1.21
C TYR A 186 4.55 1.50 -1.55
N ALA A 187 5.09 0.41 -2.11
CA ALA A 187 6.51 0.33 -2.42
C ALA A 187 6.94 1.37 -3.45
N ILE A 188 6.16 1.56 -4.52
CA ILE A 188 6.44 2.58 -5.53
C ILE A 188 6.41 3.99 -4.94
N ASP A 189 5.42 4.33 -4.10
CA ASP A 189 5.37 5.63 -3.42
C ASP A 189 6.61 5.87 -2.55
N ARG A 190 7.11 4.83 -1.88
CA ARG A 190 8.31 4.90 -1.03
C ARG A 190 9.59 5.05 -1.87
N LEU A 191 9.71 4.30 -2.97
CA LEU A 191 10.87 4.34 -3.86
C LEU A 191 11.03 5.72 -4.51
N LYS A 192 9.93 6.35 -4.95
CA LYS A 192 9.92 7.73 -5.47
C LYS A 192 10.54 8.78 -4.52
N THR A 193 10.67 8.47 -3.23
CA THR A 193 11.29 9.38 -2.24
C THR A 193 12.79 9.21 -2.07
N VAL A 194 13.38 8.15 -2.64
CA VAL A 194 14.78 7.76 -2.42
C VAL A 194 15.58 7.50 -3.69
N MET A 195 14.93 7.38 -4.84
CA MET A 195 15.61 7.14 -6.11
C MET A 195 14.98 7.90 -7.29
N GLY A 196 15.79 8.15 -8.31
CA GLY A 196 15.36 8.77 -9.57
C GLY A 196 14.49 7.85 -10.44
N GLU A 197 13.91 8.44 -11.49
CA GLU A 197 12.95 7.78 -12.40
C GLU A 197 13.54 6.55 -13.10
N TYR A 198 14.75 6.66 -13.65
CA TYR A 198 15.44 5.54 -14.29
C TYR A 198 15.59 4.32 -13.36
N ARG A 199 15.97 4.54 -12.09
CA ARG A 199 16.16 3.47 -11.10
C ARG A 199 14.83 2.91 -10.62
N LEU A 200 13.81 3.75 -10.53
CA LEU A 200 12.45 3.31 -10.22
C LEU A 200 11.93 2.36 -11.29
N GLU A 201 12.07 2.72 -12.58
CA GLU A 201 11.67 1.86 -13.70
C GLU A 201 12.42 0.53 -13.70
N HIS A 202 13.74 0.57 -13.47
CA HIS A 202 14.56 -0.63 -13.29
C HIS A 202 14.01 -1.53 -12.18
N SER A 203 13.73 -0.96 -11.01
CA SER A 203 13.19 -1.71 -9.86
C SER A 203 11.83 -2.34 -10.16
N ILE A 204 10.97 -1.66 -10.91
CA ILE A 204 9.67 -2.19 -11.35
C ILE A 204 9.86 -3.36 -12.33
N ARG A 205 10.73 -3.23 -13.34
CA ARG A 205 10.99 -4.33 -14.29
C ARG A 205 11.61 -5.54 -13.63
N VAL A 206 12.56 -5.34 -12.72
CA VAL A 206 13.15 -6.41 -11.89
C VAL A 206 12.07 -7.11 -11.07
N ALA A 207 11.16 -6.37 -10.45
CA ALA A 207 10.06 -6.94 -9.69
C ALA A 207 9.12 -7.80 -10.53
N GLU A 208 8.72 -7.32 -11.72
CA GLU A 208 7.85 -8.07 -12.63
C GLU A 208 8.55 -9.34 -13.15
N LEU A 209 9.83 -9.23 -13.55
CA LEU A 209 10.59 -10.39 -14.00
C LEU A 209 10.81 -11.40 -12.87
N ALA A 210 11.12 -10.96 -11.66
CA ALA A 210 11.27 -11.81 -10.47
C ALA A 210 9.97 -12.58 -10.18
N LYS A 211 8.83 -11.88 -10.19
CA LYS A 211 7.51 -12.51 -10.02
C LYS A 211 7.20 -13.51 -11.13
N GLN A 212 7.56 -13.19 -12.37
CA GLN A 212 7.36 -14.10 -13.50
C GLN A 212 8.23 -15.35 -13.38
N ILE A 213 9.52 -15.22 -13.06
CA ILE A 213 10.42 -16.36 -12.81
C ILE A 213 9.85 -17.25 -11.70
N ALA A 214 9.41 -16.66 -10.58
CA ALA A 214 8.79 -17.40 -9.48
C ALA A 214 7.56 -18.20 -9.94
N LYS A 215 6.71 -17.59 -10.78
CA LYS A 215 5.49 -18.21 -11.32
C LYS A 215 5.79 -19.40 -12.24
N GLU A 216 6.70 -19.23 -13.19
CA GLU A 216 7.05 -20.26 -14.17
C GLU A 216 7.74 -21.47 -13.52
N ASN A 217 8.53 -21.21 -12.47
CA ASN A 217 9.11 -22.26 -11.61
C ASN A 217 8.12 -22.83 -10.57
N LYS A 218 6.83 -22.45 -10.63
CA LYS A 218 5.75 -22.93 -9.74
C LYS A 218 5.92 -22.60 -8.25
N TYR A 219 6.73 -21.59 -7.91
CA TYR A 219 6.88 -21.08 -6.54
C TYR A 219 5.76 -20.09 -6.19
N TYR A 220 4.50 -20.55 -6.20
CA TYR A 220 3.32 -19.69 -6.02
C TYR A 220 3.28 -18.96 -4.66
N THR A 221 3.86 -19.56 -3.62
CA THR A 221 3.97 -18.94 -2.28
C THR A 221 5.01 -17.81 -2.23
N LEU A 222 5.87 -17.70 -3.24
CA LEU A 222 6.92 -16.69 -3.33
C LEU A 222 6.58 -15.53 -4.27
N LEU A 223 5.44 -15.55 -4.99
CA LEU A 223 5.13 -14.52 -6.00
C LEU A 223 5.21 -13.10 -5.45
N ASN A 224 4.52 -12.85 -4.33
CA ASN A 224 4.52 -11.52 -3.71
C ASN A 224 5.89 -11.20 -3.11
N LYS A 225 6.58 -12.18 -2.53
CA LYS A 225 7.93 -11.98 -1.98
C LYS A 225 8.94 -11.62 -3.06
N ALA A 226 8.88 -12.27 -4.22
CA ALA A 226 9.72 -12.00 -5.38
C ALA A 226 9.47 -10.61 -5.94
N TYR A 227 8.19 -10.24 -6.06
CA TYR A 227 7.79 -8.90 -6.48
C TYR A 227 8.31 -7.82 -5.51
N VAL A 228 8.05 -7.97 -4.21
CA VAL A 228 8.44 -6.99 -3.19
C VAL A 228 9.96 -6.89 -3.06
N ALA A 229 10.66 -8.03 -3.03
CA ALA A 229 12.12 -8.05 -2.98
C ALA A 229 12.73 -7.40 -4.23
N GLY A 230 12.17 -7.67 -5.42
CA GLY A 230 12.57 -7.03 -6.68
C GLY A 230 12.32 -5.51 -6.68
N LEU A 231 11.20 -5.03 -6.14
CA LEU A 231 10.95 -3.58 -6.04
C LEU A 231 11.96 -2.87 -5.15
N TYR A 232 12.35 -3.50 -4.04
CA TYR A 232 13.20 -2.88 -3.03
C TYR A 232 14.69 -3.24 -3.12
N HIS A 233 15.10 -4.11 -4.05
CA HIS A 233 16.48 -4.63 -4.10
C HIS A 233 17.52 -3.49 -4.09
N ASP A 234 17.23 -2.42 -4.85
CA ASP A 234 18.07 -1.25 -5.04
C ASP A 234 17.68 -0.05 -4.16
N TYR A 235 16.90 -0.25 -3.09
CA TYR A 235 16.36 0.84 -2.26
C TYR A 235 17.43 1.84 -1.76
N ALA A 236 18.64 1.35 -1.46
CA ALA A 236 19.75 2.18 -0.98
C ALA A 236 20.79 2.51 -2.06
N LYS A 237 20.48 2.26 -3.34
CA LYS A 237 21.44 2.39 -4.44
C LYS A 237 21.96 3.81 -4.65
N GLU A 238 21.09 4.80 -4.46
CA GLU A 238 21.37 6.22 -4.66
C GLU A 238 21.68 6.95 -3.34
N PHE A 239 21.91 6.20 -2.26
CA PHE A 239 22.38 6.80 -1.02
C PHE A 239 23.81 7.29 -1.17
N LYS A 240 24.14 8.40 -0.50
CA LYS A 240 25.51 8.93 -0.45
C LYS A 240 26.45 7.94 0.25
N GLU A 241 27.71 7.91 -0.19
CA GLU A 241 28.73 6.99 0.32
C GLU A 241 28.89 7.06 1.84
N ASP A 242 28.98 8.26 2.41
CA ASP A 242 29.11 8.49 3.85
C ASP A 242 27.93 7.89 4.64
N VAL A 243 26.71 7.99 4.11
CA VAL A 243 25.50 7.39 4.68
C VAL A 243 25.58 5.87 4.64
N VAL A 244 25.97 5.30 3.50
CA VAL A 244 26.12 3.84 3.32
C VAL A 244 27.18 3.29 4.29
N LEU A 245 28.34 3.92 4.39
CA LEU A 245 29.43 3.51 5.29
C LEU A 245 29.02 3.63 6.77
N LYS A 246 28.25 4.65 7.14
CA LYS A 246 27.67 4.78 8.50
C LYS A 246 26.77 3.59 8.85
N TYR A 247 25.93 3.15 7.92
CA TYR A 247 25.11 1.94 8.12
C TYR A 247 25.96 0.66 8.14
N ALA A 248 26.97 0.55 7.29
CA ALA A 248 27.88 -0.60 7.28
C ALA A 248 28.59 -0.78 8.62
N LYS A 249 29.06 0.32 9.22
CA LYS A 249 29.63 0.33 10.59
C LYS A 249 28.61 -0.15 11.62
N LYS A 250 27.35 0.32 11.54
CA LYS A 250 26.26 -0.11 12.43
C LYS A 250 25.93 -1.61 12.28
N LEU A 251 26.06 -2.13 11.07
CA LEU A 251 25.88 -3.55 10.72
C LEU A 251 27.10 -4.42 11.04
N LYS A 252 28.21 -3.81 11.50
CA LYS A 252 29.49 -4.49 11.76
C LYS A 252 30.09 -5.17 10.51
N ILE A 253 29.80 -4.66 9.31
CA ILE A 253 30.40 -5.15 8.06
C ILE A 253 31.78 -4.51 7.90
N LYS A 254 32.83 -5.32 7.95
CA LYS A 254 34.23 -4.85 7.92
C LYS A 254 34.93 -5.01 6.58
N LYS A 255 34.55 -6.02 5.78
CA LYS A 255 35.17 -6.33 4.49
C LYS A 255 34.10 -6.27 3.40
N PHE A 256 34.41 -5.56 2.33
CA PHE A 256 33.56 -5.44 1.15
C PHE A 256 34.43 -5.04 -0.05
N PRO A 257 34.17 -5.55 -1.28
CA PRO A 257 34.96 -5.19 -2.45
C PRO A 257 34.89 -3.71 -2.82
N SER A 258 33.72 -3.10 -2.63
CA SER A 258 33.46 -1.68 -2.88
C SER A 258 32.29 -1.24 -2.00
N TRP A 259 32.27 0.02 -1.54
CA TRP A 259 31.12 0.54 -0.80
C TRP A 259 29.82 0.44 -1.60
N LYS A 260 29.93 0.47 -2.94
CA LYS A 260 28.79 0.34 -3.86
C LYS A 260 28.05 -0.97 -3.70
N VAL A 261 28.68 -2.07 -3.24
CA VAL A 261 27.97 -3.35 -3.03
C VAL A 261 27.12 -3.36 -1.76
N LEU A 262 27.36 -2.41 -0.84
CA LEU A 262 26.71 -2.38 0.47
C LEU A 262 25.25 -1.92 0.40
N HIS A 263 24.76 -1.39 -0.72
CA HIS A 263 23.36 -0.99 -0.85
C HIS A 263 22.38 -2.17 -0.61
N GLY A 264 22.76 -3.42 -0.94
CA GLY A 264 21.96 -4.60 -0.60
C GLY A 264 21.75 -4.75 0.92
N PRO A 265 22.80 -5.02 1.72
CA PRO A 265 22.66 -5.15 3.17
C PRO A 265 22.15 -3.88 3.87
N VAL A 266 22.55 -2.69 3.41
CA VAL A 266 22.06 -1.41 3.95
C VAL A 266 20.57 -1.21 3.64
N GLY A 267 20.14 -1.50 2.42
CA GLY A 267 18.75 -1.44 1.99
C GLY A 267 17.87 -2.35 2.84
N ALA A 268 18.23 -3.63 2.96
CA ALA A 268 17.52 -4.58 3.81
C ALA A 268 17.41 -4.09 5.28
N TYR A 269 18.49 -3.53 5.83
CA TYR A 269 18.48 -2.99 7.18
C TYR A 269 17.52 -1.81 7.34
N VAL A 270 17.59 -0.83 6.42
CA VAL A 270 16.75 0.38 6.47
C VAL A 270 15.30 0.01 6.28
N LEU A 271 14.98 -0.87 5.34
CA LEU A 271 13.62 -1.33 5.07
C LEU A 271 12.98 -1.96 6.31
N ARG A 272 13.71 -2.85 6.99
CA ARG A 272 13.26 -3.43 8.27
C ARG A 272 13.00 -2.37 9.33
N LYS A 273 13.92 -1.41 9.49
CA LYS A 273 13.83 -0.40 10.57
C LYS A 273 12.82 0.70 10.30
N ARG A 274 12.62 1.09 9.04
CA ARG A 274 11.79 2.22 8.65
C ARG A 274 10.36 1.82 8.33
N TYR A 275 10.17 0.66 7.70
CA TYR A 275 8.87 0.22 7.21
C TYR A 275 8.32 -1.01 7.93
N ASN A 276 9.07 -1.57 8.89
CA ASN A 276 8.69 -2.80 9.59
C ASN A 276 8.43 -3.98 8.63
N ILE A 277 9.26 -4.07 7.57
CA ILE A 277 9.31 -5.25 6.71
C ILE A 277 10.10 -6.31 7.48
N ASP A 278 9.40 -7.32 7.99
CA ASP A 278 9.97 -8.35 8.87
C ASP A 278 10.12 -9.73 8.18
N ASP A 279 9.65 -9.88 6.94
CA ASP A 279 9.79 -11.14 6.20
C ASP A 279 11.27 -11.43 5.92
N TYR A 280 11.78 -12.49 6.56
CA TYR A 280 13.18 -12.88 6.48
C TYR A 280 13.62 -13.21 5.05
N GLN A 281 12.76 -13.84 4.24
CA GLN A 281 13.12 -14.22 2.87
C GLN A 281 13.28 -12.97 2.00
N ILE A 282 12.35 -12.01 2.10
CA ILE A 282 12.43 -10.73 1.38
C ILE A 282 13.73 -10.00 1.74
N LEU A 283 13.99 -9.83 3.03
CA LEU A 283 15.20 -9.12 3.49
C LEU A 283 16.49 -9.84 3.09
N THR A 284 16.49 -11.18 3.09
CA THR A 284 17.64 -11.99 2.67
C THR A 284 17.89 -11.86 1.18
N ALA A 285 16.84 -11.87 0.35
CA ALA A 285 16.94 -11.65 -1.08
C ALA A 285 17.51 -10.27 -1.40
N ILE A 286 16.99 -9.21 -0.75
CA ILE A 286 17.51 -7.84 -0.92
C ILE A 286 18.97 -7.73 -0.45
N LYS A 287 19.32 -8.34 0.69
CA LYS A 287 20.69 -8.31 1.21
C LYS A 287 21.69 -8.91 0.22
N ASN A 288 21.34 -10.02 -0.41
CA ASN A 288 22.26 -10.86 -1.18
C ASN A 288 22.13 -10.72 -2.71
N HIS A 289 21.30 -9.80 -3.22
CA HIS A 289 21.09 -9.67 -4.67
C HIS A 289 22.32 -9.17 -5.44
N VAL A 290 23.32 -8.57 -4.76
CA VAL A 290 24.58 -8.13 -5.37
C VAL A 290 25.64 -9.21 -5.32
N ILE A 291 25.82 -9.80 -4.13
CA ILE A 291 26.78 -10.87 -3.85
C ILE A 291 25.96 -12.00 -3.22
N PRO A 292 25.66 -13.07 -3.98
CA PRO A 292 24.72 -14.11 -3.55
C PRO A 292 25.43 -15.14 -2.65
N GLU A 293 25.79 -14.73 -1.43
CA GLU A 293 26.33 -15.64 -0.39
C GLU A 293 25.27 -16.68 0.03
N ASP A 294 24.03 -16.24 0.17
CA ASP A 294 22.86 -17.10 0.35
C ASP A 294 22.34 -17.56 -1.03
N LYS A 295 22.03 -18.86 -1.16
CA LYS A 295 21.55 -19.47 -2.40
C LYS A 295 20.10 -19.95 -2.31
N SER A 296 19.30 -19.41 -1.40
CA SER A 296 17.86 -19.68 -1.34
C SER A 296 17.17 -19.28 -2.65
N ILE A 297 16.06 -19.94 -2.94
CA ILE A 297 15.31 -19.75 -4.20
C ILE A 297 14.99 -18.27 -4.45
N LEU A 298 14.54 -17.54 -3.42
CA LEU A 298 14.20 -16.12 -3.59
C LEU A 298 15.42 -15.25 -3.90
N VAL A 299 16.59 -15.54 -3.32
CA VAL A 299 17.84 -14.83 -3.67
C VAL A 299 18.19 -15.09 -5.13
N LYS A 300 18.13 -16.35 -5.58
CA LYS A 300 18.41 -16.71 -6.98
C LYS A 300 17.47 -15.96 -7.94
N ILE A 301 16.18 -15.95 -7.65
CA ILE A 301 15.17 -15.24 -8.44
C ILE A 301 15.50 -13.75 -8.57
N VAL A 302 15.72 -13.06 -7.45
CA VAL A 302 15.97 -11.61 -7.44
C VAL A 302 17.32 -11.28 -8.08
N TYR A 303 18.35 -12.08 -7.81
CA TYR A 303 19.67 -11.94 -8.44
C TYR A 303 19.57 -12.05 -9.96
N CYS A 304 18.97 -13.12 -10.48
CA CYS A 304 18.80 -13.32 -11.92
C CYS A 304 17.96 -12.20 -12.53
N ALA A 305 16.87 -11.78 -11.88
CA ALA A 305 16.02 -10.71 -12.39
C ALA A 305 16.76 -9.36 -12.48
N ASP A 306 17.58 -9.00 -11.49
CA ASP A 306 18.41 -7.78 -11.53
C ASP A 306 19.43 -7.81 -12.66
N LYS A 307 20.19 -8.91 -12.76
CA LYS A 307 21.24 -9.04 -13.79
C LYS A 307 20.68 -9.13 -15.20
N LEU A 308 19.50 -9.73 -15.35
CA LEU A 308 18.83 -9.89 -16.64
C LEU A 308 17.80 -8.79 -16.93
N ASP A 309 17.74 -7.69 -16.16
CA ASP A 309 16.96 -6.52 -16.58
C ASP A 309 17.64 -5.82 -17.77
N VAL A 310 16.85 -5.15 -18.61
CA VAL A 310 17.39 -4.33 -19.71
C VAL A 310 18.04 -3.09 -19.11
N ARG A 311 19.36 -2.93 -19.32
CA ARG A 311 20.09 -1.70 -19.00
C ARG A 311 20.52 -1.03 -20.30
N VAL A 312 20.61 0.30 -20.27
CA VAL A 312 21.12 1.10 -21.40
C VAL A 312 22.60 0.82 -21.64
N ASP A 313 23.31 0.35 -20.59
CA ASP A 313 24.74 0.07 -20.63
C ASP A 313 25.01 -1.43 -20.46
N GLY A 314 25.42 -2.10 -21.53
CA GLY A 314 25.94 -3.47 -21.53
C GLY A 314 24.90 -4.56 -21.26
N GLU A 315 24.24 -5.04 -22.32
CA GLU A 315 23.43 -6.25 -22.23
C GLU A 315 24.30 -7.49 -22.02
N LEU A 316 23.93 -8.33 -21.06
CA LEU A 316 24.50 -9.68 -20.95
C LEU A 316 24.29 -10.44 -22.28
N PRO A 317 25.35 -11.00 -22.90
CA PRO A 317 25.19 -11.79 -24.10
C PRO A 317 24.19 -12.93 -23.89
N GLU A 318 23.34 -13.19 -24.88
CA GLU A 318 22.28 -14.21 -24.82
C GLU A 318 21.25 -14.01 -23.68
N ARG A 319 21.08 -12.78 -23.16
CA ARG A 319 20.11 -12.43 -22.10
C ARG A 319 18.74 -13.10 -22.25
N ASN A 320 18.12 -13.00 -23.43
CA ASN A 320 16.80 -13.57 -23.66
C ASN A 320 16.77 -15.10 -23.51
N LYS A 321 17.86 -15.79 -23.86
CA LYS A 321 18.03 -17.23 -23.64
C LYS A 321 18.20 -17.52 -22.14
N LEU A 322 19.02 -16.74 -21.43
CA LEU A 322 19.18 -16.88 -19.97
C LEU A 322 17.86 -16.67 -19.21
N ILE A 323 17.03 -15.71 -19.63
CA ILE A 323 15.69 -15.51 -19.05
C ILE A 323 14.80 -16.74 -19.27
N LYS A 324 14.82 -17.32 -20.48
CA LYS A 324 14.06 -18.55 -20.78
C LYS A 324 14.51 -19.71 -19.89
N ILE A 325 15.83 -19.86 -19.68
CA ILE A 325 16.38 -20.89 -18.79
C ILE A 325 15.94 -20.61 -17.34
N CYS A 326 16.11 -19.38 -16.83
CA CYS A 326 15.67 -19.02 -15.48
C CYS A 326 14.18 -19.29 -15.23
N LYS A 327 13.32 -19.09 -16.23
CA LYS A 327 11.88 -19.39 -16.13
C LYS A 327 11.59 -20.89 -16.13
N LYS A 328 12.42 -21.71 -16.79
CA LYS A 328 12.29 -23.17 -16.84
C LYS A 328 12.85 -23.84 -15.58
N ASP A 329 14.06 -23.44 -15.18
CA ASP A 329 14.75 -23.88 -13.97
C ASP A 329 15.64 -22.74 -13.44
N ILE A 330 15.24 -22.18 -12.30
CA ILE A 330 15.97 -21.08 -11.66
C ILE A 330 17.33 -21.50 -11.09
N ASN A 331 17.55 -22.77 -10.75
CA ASN A 331 18.85 -23.22 -10.26
C ASN A 331 19.87 -23.23 -11.40
N GLU A 332 19.51 -23.86 -12.52
CA GLU A 332 20.32 -23.87 -13.73
C GLU A 332 20.57 -22.43 -14.24
N GLY A 333 19.50 -21.65 -14.34
CA GLY A 333 19.59 -20.25 -14.79
C GLY A 333 20.49 -19.40 -13.90
N PHE A 334 20.43 -19.58 -12.58
CA PHE A 334 21.30 -18.86 -11.64
C PHE A 334 22.77 -19.21 -11.82
N ASP A 335 23.10 -20.50 -11.92
CA ASP A 335 24.49 -20.93 -12.08
C ASP A 335 25.08 -20.41 -13.40
N LEU A 336 24.31 -20.44 -14.50
CA LEU A 336 24.71 -19.88 -15.78
C LEU A 336 24.93 -18.36 -15.73
N VAL A 337 24.02 -17.61 -15.09
CA VAL A 337 24.17 -16.15 -14.95
C VAL A 337 25.40 -15.79 -14.12
N VAL A 338 25.65 -16.51 -13.03
CA VAL A 338 26.84 -16.30 -12.19
C VAL A 338 28.12 -16.58 -12.97
N ASN A 339 28.18 -17.70 -13.70
CA ASN A 339 29.36 -18.07 -14.48
C ASN A 339 29.63 -17.07 -15.61
N LYS A 340 28.59 -16.68 -16.36
CA LYS A 340 28.72 -15.68 -17.45
C LYS A 340 29.23 -14.34 -16.95
N LEU A 341 28.80 -13.90 -15.76
CA LEU A 341 29.30 -12.66 -15.16
C LEU A 341 30.75 -12.76 -14.71
N LYS A 342 31.18 -13.92 -14.17
CA LYS A 342 32.59 -14.14 -13.85
C LYS A 342 33.46 -14.06 -15.10
N GLU A 343 33.07 -14.73 -16.18
CA GLU A 343 33.77 -14.67 -17.47
C GLU A 343 33.93 -13.23 -17.99
N ILE A 344 32.95 -12.36 -17.77
CA ILE A 344 32.99 -10.96 -18.23
C ILE A 344 33.89 -10.08 -17.35
N TYR A 345 33.98 -10.36 -16.04
CA TYR A 345 34.74 -9.54 -15.10
C TYR A 345 36.16 -10.07 -14.79
N GLU A 346 36.44 -11.33 -15.14
CA GLU A 346 37.77 -11.96 -15.01
C GLU A 346 38.60 -11.86 -16.31
N ASN A 347 37.98 -11.54 -17.44
CA ASN A 347 38.64 -11.10 -18.69
C ASN A 347 38.70 -9.57 -18.75
#